data_AF-A0A7U9MV90-F1
#
_entry.id   AF-A0A7U9MV90-F1
#
_cell.length_a   1.000
_cell.length_b   1.000
_cell.length_c   1.000
_cell.angle_alpha   90.00
_cell.angle_beta   90.00
_cell.angle_gamma   90.00
#
_symmetry.space_group_name_H-M   'P 1'
#
loop_
_entity.id
_entity.type
_entity.pdbx_description
1 polymer ?
#
loop_
_entity_poly.entity_id
_entity_poly.type
_entity_poly.pdbx_seq_one_letter_code
_entity_poly.pdbx_strand_id
1 'polypeptide(L)'
;MNYAWEAALMADRMGIPREKVRYIPAGDGSPYTEVVQEDINGIPFGETGVGINPLYRFGMIFADICSLNHMEFEQGREMLFRVFLQYMVQLDLRQGMDRQEYAARFLLQDILQGMYGKDAAETVGLFEKNKLRGLLHMILGVYECGSCTELFRRAMRYLYPDSIVYESNDQAGQILVYVGVGETEEEAGKIRFLAAVFLPLACSVRLFWEHHFGVLDVDETMTVGHMVLF
;
A
#
# COMPACT_ATOMS: atom_id res chain seq x y z
N MET A 1 22.90 -3.79 -8.74
CA MET A 1 24.17 -3.11 -8.39
C MET A 1 24.14 -3.15 -6.88
N ASN A 2 24.97 -3.95 -6.22
CA ASN A 2 24.65 -4.44 -4.87
C ASN A 2 24.71 -3.33 -3.81
N TYR A 3 23.58 -2.65 -3.63
CA TYR A 3 23.35 -1.61 -2.64
C TYR A 3 22.69 -2.19 -1.38
N ALA A 4 22.84 -1.51 -0.26
CA ALA A 4 22.26 -1.94 1.01
C ALA A 4 20.73 -2.09 0.95
N TRP A 5 20.04 -1.30 0.13
CA TRP A 5 18.59 -1.42 -0.06
C TRP A 5 18.17 -2.68 -0.84
N GLU A 6 19.02 -3.23 -1.70
CA GLU A 6 18.74 -4.50 -2.40
C GLU A 6 18.66 -5.65 -1.39
N ALA A 7 19.52 -5.63 -0.36
CA ALA A 7 19.45 -6.59 0.74
C ALA A 7 18.12 -6.47 1.51
N ALA A 8 17.64 -5.26 1.78
CA ALA A 8 16.33 -5.07 2.43
C ALA A 8 15.17 -5.61 1.57
N LEU A 9 15.20 -5.43 0.25
CA LEU A 9 14.18 -6.01 -0.64
C LEU A 9 14.25 -7.54 -0.68
N MET A 10 15.44 -8.12 -0.58
CA MET A 10 15.60 -9.57 -0.45
C MET A 10 15.06 -10.06 0.90
N ALA A 11 15.25 -9.31 2.00
CA ALA A 11 14.65 -9.62 3.30
C ALA A 11 13.14 -9.78 3.19
N ASP A 12 12.47 -8.83 2.51
CA ASP A 12 11.02 -8.87 2.31
C ASP A 12 10.57 -10.13 1.56
N ARG A 13 11.31 -10.52 0.51
CA ARG A 13 11.01 -11.73 -0.27
C ARG A 13 11.15 -13.00 0.56
N MET A 14 12.04 -12.98 1.56
CA MET A 14 12.27 -14.08 2.49
C MET A 14 11.38 -14.01 3.75
N GLY A 15 10.50 -13.00 3.85
CA GLY A 15 9.66 -12.80 5.03
C GLY A 15 10.42 -12.36 6.29
N ILE A 16 11.66 -11.88 6.13
CA ILE A 16 12.49 -11.38 7.22
C ILE A 16 12.12 -9.90 7.46
N PRO A 17 11.67 -9.52 8.68
CA PRO A 17 11.43 -8.12 9.00
C PRO A 17 12.70 -7.29 8.78
N ARG A 18 12.57 -6.16 8.08
CA ARG A 18 13.71 -5.30 7.73
C ARG A 18 14.49 -4.81 8.95
N GLU A 19 13.84 -4.68 10.11
CA GLU A 19 14.44 -4.29 11.40
C GLU A 19 15.39 -5.35 11.95
N LYS A 20 15.21 -6.62 11.55
CA LYS A 20 16.07 -7.73 11.95
C LYS A 20 17.32 -7.86 11.08
N VAL A 21 17.39 -7.15 9.95
CA VAL A 21 18.58 -7.12 9.11
C VAL A 21 19.71 -6.46 9.89
N ARG A 22 20.86 -7.14 9.98
CA ARG A 22 22.05 -6.63 10.66
C ARG A 22 23.08 -6.20 9.62
N TYR A 23 23.23 -4.88 9.45
CA TYR A 23 24.30 -4.30 8.65
C TYR A 23 25.59 -4.21 9.48
N ILE A 24 26.70 -4.69 8.92
CA ILE A 24 27.99 -4.76 9.60
C ILE A 24 29.04 -4.07 8.72
N PRO A 25 29.91 -3.21 9.27
CA PRO A 25 30.99 -2.62 8.49
C PRO A 25 31.98 -3.73 8.09
N ALA A 26 32.15 -3.94 6.79
CA ALA A 26 33.11 -4.89 6.26
C ALA A 26 34.53 -4.28 6.27
N GLY A 27 35.51 -5.05 6.75
CA GLY A 27 36.92 -4.64 6.76
C GLY A 27 37.63 -4.83 5.41
N ASP A 28 37.05 -5.67 4.57
CA ASP A 28 37.46 -6.02 3.23
C ASP A 28 36.31 -5.78 2.25
N GLY A 29 36.62 -5.40 1.02
CA GLY A 29 35.58 -5.15 0.02
C GLY A 29 36.08 -4.39 -1.19
N SER A 30 35.40 -4.57 -2.31
CA SER A 30 35.68 -3.82 -3.52
C SER A 30 35.32 -2.33 -3.33
N PRO A 31 36.16 -1.38 -3.78
CA PRO A 31 35.81 0.04 -3.84
C PRO A 31 34.58 0.34 -4.72
N TYR A 32 34.10 -0.64 -5.50
CA TYR A 32 33.02 -0.48 -6.47
C TYR A 32 31.69 -1.10 -6.03
N THR A 33 31.59 -1.64 -4.80
CA THR A 33 30.36 -2.27 -4.29
C THR A 33 30.06 -1.81 -2.87
N GLU A 34 28.78 -1.55 -2.57
CA GLU A 34 28.34 -1.23 -1.22
C GLU A 34 28.16 -2.49 -0.38
N VAL A 35 27.52 -3.53 -0.91
CA VAL A 35 27.40 -4.83 -0.23
C VAL A 35 28.65 -5.66 -0.52
N VAL A 36 29.27 -6.17 0.53
CA VAL A 36 30.44 -7.05 0.46
C VAL A 36 29.97 -8.49 0.62
N GLN A 37 30.17 -9.29 -0.43
CA GLN A 37 29.87 -10.71 -0.46
C GLN A 37 30.77 -11.41 -1.49
N GLU A 38 31.01 -12.70 -1.29
CA GLU A 38 31.84 -13.51 -2.19
C GLU A 38 31.17 -13.67 -3.56
N ASP A 39 29.89 -14.02 -3.58
CA ASP A 39 29.11 -14.20 -4.81
C ASP A 39 28.27 -12.96 -5.12
N ILE A 40 28.56 -12.27 -6.22
CA ILE A 40 27.82 -11.06 -6.65
C ILE A 40 26.31 -11.33 -6.81
N ASN A 41 25.94 -12.55 -7.25
CA ASN A 41 24.55 -12.98 -7.40
C ASN A 41 24.02 -13.80 -6.19
N GLY A 42 24.82 -13.91 -5.14
CA GLY A 42 24.47 -14.63 -3.92
C GLY A 42 23.41 -13.92 -3.10
N ILE A 43 22.86 -14.66 -2.14
CA ILE A 43 21.97 -14.10 -1.12
C ILE A 43 22.85 -13.39 -0.08
N PRO A 44 22.65 -12.10 0.21
CA PRO A 44 23.50 -11.31 1.12
C PRO A 44 23.34 -11.68 2.60
N PHE A 45 22.44 -12.60 2.93
CA PHE A 45 22.18 -13.07 4.28
C PHE A 45 23.07 -14.28 4.61
N GLY A 46 24.25 -14.01 5.17
CA GLY A 46 25.07 -15.04 5.83
C GLY A 46 24.61 -15.30 7.28
N GLU A 47 25.39 -16.08 8.04
CA GLU A 47 25.13 -16.35 9.47
C GLU A 47 25.31 -15.11 10.36
N THR A 48 26.10 -14.12 9.92
CA THR A 48 26.54 -12.98 10.73
C THR A 48 25.82 -11.66 10.42
N GLY A 49 25.24 -11.50 9.23
CA GLY A 49 24.58 -10.27 8.78
C GLY A 49 24.94 -9.92 7.34
N VAL A 50 24.61 -8.69 6.94
CA VAL A 50 24.94 -8.13 5.62
C VAL A 50 26.19 -7.25 5.78
N GLY A 51 27.29 -7.66 5.16
CA GLY A 51 28.53 -6.88 5.12
C GLY A 51 28.38 -5.66 4.21
N ILE A 52 28.71 -4.48 4.71
CA ILE A 52 28.62 -3.21 3.98
C ILE A 52 29.98 -2.53 3.97
N ASN A 53 30.44 -2.10 2.80
CA ASN A 53 31.61 -1.25 2.63
C ASN A 53 31.29 0.16 3.15
N PRO A 54 31.87 0.60 4.28
CA PRO A 54 31.59 1.91 4.86
C PRO A 54 32.09 3.07 3.98
N LEU A 55 33.04 2.81 3.09
CA LEU A 55 33.72 3.82 2.29
C LEU A 55 33.04 4.10 0.95
N TYR A 56 32.14 3.23 0.49
CA TYR A 56 31.55 3.32 -0.85
C TYR A 56 30.72 4.59 -1.04
N ARG A 57 29.72 4.83 -0.18
CA ARG A 57 28.87 6.04 -0.20
C ARG A 57 29.17 7.01 0.92
N PHE A 58 29.65 6.50 2.06
CA PHE A 58 29.72 7.24 3.31
C PHE A 58 31.15 7.40 3.83
N GLY A 59 32.15 7.29 2.94
CA GLY A 59 33.57 7.40 3.30
C GLY A 59 33.92 8.70 4.01
N MET A 60 33.29 9.82 3.65
CA MET A 60 33.50 11.10 4.34
C MET A 60 33.13 11.08 5.83
N ILE A 61 32.24 10.18 6.25
CA ILE A 61 31.78 10.05 7.64
C ILE A 61 32.50 8.89 8.32
N PHE A 62 32.58 7.74 7.65
CA PHE A 62 33.04 6.50 8.27
C PHE A 62 34.50 6.14 7.99
N ALA A 63 35.25 6.90 7.18
CA ALA A 63 36.68 6.62 6.98
C ALA A 63 37.47 6.63 8.30
N ASP A 64 37.24 7.65 9.14
CA ASP A 64 37.90 7.76 10.43
C ASP A 64 37.23 6.88 11.48
N ILE A 65 35.89 6.81 11.49
CA ILE A 65 35.15 6.03 12.50
C ILE A 65 35.44 4.53 12.33
N CYS A 66 35.29 4.00 11.12
CA CYS A 66 35.46 2.58 10.80
C CYS A 66 36.90 2.24 10.39
N SER A 67 37.88 3.09 10.69
CA SER A 67 39.28 2.79 10.38
C SER A 67 39.75 1.56 11.16
N LEU A 68 40.45 0.66 10.46
CA LEU A 68 41.07 -0.54 11.04
C LEU A 68 42.15 -0.21 12.08
N ASN A 69 42.65 1.03 12.07
CA ASN A 69 43.68 1.49 13.00
C ASN A 69 43.09 1.91 14.36
N HIS A 70 41.77 2.11 14.46
CA HIS A 70 41.11 2.37 15.73
C HIS A 70 40.61 1.07 16.33
N MET A 71 41.20 0.67 17.46
CA MET A 71 40.80 -0.53 18.22
C MET A 71 39.85 -0.22 19.38
N GLU A 72 39.60 1.07 19.66
CA GLU A 72 38.75 1.52 20.76
C GLU A 72 37.26 1.58 20.34
N PHE A 73 36.37 1.41 21.31
CA PHE A 73 34.90 1.57 21.14
C PHE A 73 34.27 0.79 19.97
N GLU A 74 34.82 -0.37 19.61
CA GLU A 74 34.36 -1.20 18.49
C GLU A 74 32.84 -1.45 18.51
N GLN A 75 32.31 -1.89 19.66
CA GLN A 75 30.87 -2.14 19.83
C GLN A 75 30.01 -0.89 19.58
N GLY A 76 30.47 0.28 20.04
CA GLY A 76 29.75 1.54 19.84
C GLY A 76 29.76 1.99 18.38
N ARG A 77 30.87 1.79 17.69
CA ARG A 77 31.03 2.10 16.26
C ARG A 77 30.17 1.20 15.39
N GLU A 78 30.17 -0.11 15.65
CA GLU A 78 29.29 -1.05 14.96
C GLU A 78 27.81 -0.68 15.17
N MET A 79 27.42 -0.34 16.40
CA MET A 79 26.06 0.05 16.71
C MET A 79 25.66 1.34 15.97
N LEU A 80 26.54 2.35 15.97
CA LEU A 80 26.32 3.59 15.22
C LEU A 80 26.16 3.32 13.73
N PHE A 81 27.08 2.56 13.15
CA PHE A 81 27.04 2.19 11.73
C PHE A 81 25.75 1.46 11.38
N ARG A 82 25.35 0.48 12.20
CA ARG A 82 24.13 -0.29 12.01
C ARG A 82 22.88 0.59 12.04
N VAL A 83 22.75 1.47 13.05
CA VAL A 83 21.60 2.39 13.17
C VAL A 83 21.56 3.35 11.99
N PHE A 84 22.71 3.90 11.60
CA PHE A 84 22.83 4.78 10.45
C PHE A 84 22.39 4.08 9.15
N LEU A 85 22.91 2.88 8.87
CA LEU A 85 22.52 2.11 7.69
C LEU A 85 21.04 1.72 7.70
N GLN A 86 20.51 1.33 8.86
CA GLN A 86 19.08 1.03 9.01
C GLN A 86 18.21 2.22 8.59
N TYR A 87 18.63 3.44 8.94
CA TYR A 87 17.95 4.66 8.55
C TYR A 87 18.15 5.00 7.07
N MET A 88 19.39 4.95 6.56
CA MET A 88 19.70 5.27 5.18
C MET A 88 18.98 4.35 4.19
N VAL A 89 18.94 3.04 4.47
CA VAL A 89 18.20 2.08 3.64
C VAL A 89 16.71 2.43 3.60
N GLN A 90 16.11 2.88 4.70
CA GLN A 90 14.72 3.34 4.67
C GLN A 90 14.51 4.59 3.82
N LEU A 91 15.48 5.50 3.78
CA LEU A 91 15.43 6.67 2.90
C LEU A 91 15.55 6.26 1.44
N ASP A 92 16.51 5.40 1.12
CA ASP A 92 16.72 4.89 -0.24
C ASP A 92 15.46 4.19 -0.77
N LEU A 93 14.81 3.35 0.05
CA LEU A 93 13.57 2.67 -0.32
C LEU A 93 12.37 3.61 -0.49
N ARG A 94 12.44 4.83 0.04
CA ARG A 94 11.42 5.87 -0.14
C ARG A 94 11.81 6.86 -1.24
N GLN A 95 12.99 6.71 -1.83
CA GLN A 95 13.45 7.58 -2.90
C GLN A 95 12.54 7.38 -4.12
N GLY A 96 12.02 8.49 -4.66
CA GLY A 96 11.04 8.46 -5.75
C GLY A 96 9.58 8.46 -5.29
N MET A 97 9.29 8.48 -3.98
CA MET A 97 7.94 8.76 -3.49
C MET A 97 7.60 10.25 -3.69
N ASP A 98 6.41 10.51 -4.23
CA ASP A 98 5.85 11.86 -4.30
C ASP A 98 4.98 12.17 -3.06
N ARG A 99 4.50 13.41 -2.97
CA ARG A 99 3.63 13.86 -1.87
C ARG A 99 2.33 13.05 -1.79
N GLN A 100 1.77 12.64 -2.92
CA GLN A 100 0.51 11.89 -2.96
C GLN A 100 0.70 10.48 -2.40
N GLU A 101 1.83 9.83 -2.68
CA GLU A 101 2.15 8.52 -2.13
C GLU A 101 2.40 8.56 -0.62
N TYR A 102 2.98 9.65 -0.10
CA TYR A 102 3.04 9.86 1.35
C TYR A 102 1.66 10.01 1.97
N ALA A 103 0.78 10.81 1.35
CA ALA A 103 -0.60 10.98 1.82
C ALA A 103 -1.38 9.65 1.81
N ALA A 104 -1.26 8.88 0.73
CA ALA A 104 -1.94 7.59 0.60
C ALA A 104 -1.44 6.58 1.64
N ARG A 105 -0.14 6.60 1.93
CA ARG A 105 0.45 5.76 2.97
C ARG A 105 -0.04 6.13 4.37
N PHE A 106 -0.11 7.41 4.71
CA PHE A 106 -0.65 7.84 6.00
C PHE A 106 -2.13 7.48 6.14
N LEU A 107 -2.92 7.73 5.10
CA LEU A 107 -4.32 7.32 5.06
C LEU A 107 -4.50 5.82 5.31
N LEU A 108 -3.68 4.98 4.66
CA LEU A 108 -3.71 3.53 4.88
C LEU A 108 -3.36 3.17 6.34
N GLN A 109 -2.35 3.82 6.93
CA GLN A 109 -1.99 3.60 8.33
C GLN A 109 -3.12 3.98 9.27
N ASP A 110 -3.80 5.11 9.03
CA ASP A 110 -4.93 5.55 9.85
C ASP A 110 -6.10 4.56 9.78
N ILE A 111 -6.41 4.04 8.58
CA ILE A 111 -7.45 3.02 8.43
C ILE A 111 -7.06 1.74 9.19
N LEU A 112 -5.83 1.26 9.03
CA LEU A 112 -5.36 0.04 9.71
C LEU A 112 -5.28 0.19 11.24
N GLN A 113 -5.07 1.40 11.74
CA GLN A 113 -5.12 1.71 13.17
C GLN A 113 -6.55 1.84 13.71
N GLY A 114 -7.56 1.69 12.84
CA GLY A 114 -8.97 1.71 13.22
C GLY A 114 -9.58 3.10 13.34
N MET A 115 -8.92 4.15 12.83
CA MET A 115 -9.46 5.52 12.85
C MET A 115 -10.75 5.65 12.03
N TYR A 116 -10.94 4.75 11.05
CA TYR A 116 -12.14 4.64 10.22
C TYR A 116 -13.10 3.54 10.69
N GLY A 117 -12.90 3.02 11.91
CA GLY A 117 -13.61 1.87 12.45
C GLY A 117 -12.88 0.54 12.20
N LYS A 118 -13.21 -0.46 13.03
CA LYS A 118 -12.59 -1.79 12.98
C LYS A 118 -12.94 -2.52 11.68
N ASP A 119 -14.21 -2.43 11.27
CA ASP A 119 -14.71 -3.05 10.04
C ASP A 119 -13.96 -2.54 8.80
N ALA A 120 -13.60 -1.25 8.77
CA ALA A 120 -12.80 -0.67 7.69
C ALA A 120 -11.39 -1.24 7.65
N ALA A 121 -10.75 -1.42 8.81
CA ALA A 121 -9.42 -2.01 8.91
C ALA A 121 -9.40 -3.46 8.38
N GLU A 122 -10.42 -4.25 8.73
CA GLU A 122 -10.58 -5.63 8.25
C GLU A 122 -10.86 -5.67 6.74
N THR A 123 -11.76 -4.81 6.26
CA THR A 123 -12.15 -4.74 4.84
C THR A 123 -10.98 -4.32 3.95
N VAL A 124 -10.13 -3.40 4.41
CA VAL A 124 -8.94 -2.97 3.64
C VAL A 124 -8.00 -4.15 3.33
N GLY A 125 -7.92 -5.14 4.24
CA GLY A 125 -7.14 -6.35 4.04
C GLY A 125 -7.65 -7.26 2.92
N LEU A 126 -8.91 -7.12 2.51
CA LEU A 126 -9.54 -7.92 1.46
C LEU A 126 -9.26 -7.41 0.04
N PHE A 127 -8.74 -6.18 -0.10
CA PHE A 127 -8.42 -5.63 -1.43
C PHE A 127 -7.05 -6.09 -1.91
N GLU A 128 -6.95 -6.35 -3.22
CA GLU A 128 -5.65 -6.52 -3.86
C GLU A 128 -4.80 -5.25 -3.71
N LYS A 129 -3.50 -5.40 -3.42
CA LYS A 129 -2.59 -4.26 -3.17
C LYS A 129 -2.61 -3.21 -4.29
N ASN A 130 -2.66 -3.64 -5.54
CA ASN A 130 -2.68 -2.74 -6.70
C ASN A 130 -3.99 -1.94 -6.78
N LYS A 131 -5.13 -2.60 -6.51
CA LYS A 131 -6.44 -1.96 -6.47
C LYS A 131 -6.57 -1.02 -5.27
N LEU A 132 -6.10 -1.44 -4.10
CA LEU A 132 -6.11 -0.64 -2.89
C LEU A 132 -5.35 0.68 -3.08
N ARG A 133 -4.18 0.66 -3.74
CA ARG A 133 -3.42 1.88 -4.02
C ARG A 133 -4.22 2.88 -4.87
N GLY A 134 -4.85 2.41 -5.95
CA GLY A 134 -5.72 3.26 -6.76
C GLY A 134 -6.91 3.81 -5.96
N LEU A 135 -7.45 3.01 -5.05
CA LEU A 135 -8.55 3.38 -4.19
C LEU A 135 -8.20 4.47 -3.18
N LEU A 136 -7.06 4.34 -2.50
CA LEU A 136 -6.56 5.34 -1.55
C LEU A 136 -6.42 6.72 -2.20
N HIS A 137 -5.92 6.77 -3.44
CA HIS A 137 -5.84 8.02 -4.21
C HIS A 137 -7.22 8.62 -4.51
N MET A 138 -8.23 7.79 -4.79
CA MET A 138 -9.61 8.29 -4.95
C MET A 138 -10.19 8.82 -3.65
N ILE A 139 -9.90 8.17 -2.51
CA ILE A 139 -10.31 8.65 -1.18
C ILE A 139 -9.65 10.00 -0.88
N LEU A 140 -8.36 10.18 -1.16
CA LEU A 140 -7.70 11.48 -1.03
C LEU A 140 -8.38 12.56 -1.88
N GLY A 141 -8.84 12.21 -3.08
CA GLY A 141 -9.62 13.10 -3.93
C GLY A 141 -10.94 13.58 -3.31
N VAL A 142 -11.55 12.79 -2.40
CA VAL A 142 -12.75 13.21 -1.65
C VAL A 142 -12.42 14.41 -0.76
N TYR A 143 -11.28 14.36 -0.07
CA TYR A 143 -10.83 15.46 0.80
C TYR A 143 -10.48 16.73 0.03
N GLU A 144 -10.01 16.60 -1.20
CA GLU A 144 -9.63 17.74 -2.05
C GLU A 144 -10.84 18.40 -2.73
N CYS A 145 -11.74 17.60 -3.30
CA CYS A 145 -12.78 18.08 -4.22
C CYS A 145 -14.19 18.09 -3.60
N GLY A 146 -14.42 17.43 -2.46
CA GLY A 146 -15.73 17.28 -1.83
C GLY A 146 -16.78 16.55 -2.67
N SER A 147 -16.40 16.01 -3.84
CA SER A 147 -17.29 15.40 -4.81
C SER A 147 -17.47 13.91 -4.51
N CYS A 148 -18.38 13.63 -3.58
CA CYS A 148 -18.65 12.33 -3.00
C CYS A 148 -19.19 11.28 -3.99
N THR A 149 -20.26 11.61 -4.73
CA THR A 149 -20.98 10.64 -5.59
C THR A 149 -20.19 10.25 -6.84
N GLU A 150 -19.56 11.20 -7.54
CA GLU A 150 -18.78 10.89 -8.75
C GLU A 150 -17.54 10.04 -8.44
N LEU A 151 -16.87 10.31 -7.32
CA LEU A 151 -15.76 9.48 -6.86
C LEU A 151 -16.24 8.10 -6.43
N PHE A 152 -17.42 7.98 -5.83
CA PHE A 152 -18.05 6.68 -5.57
C PHE A 152 -18.31 5.91 -6.87
N ARG A 153 -18.92 6.53 -7.90
CA ARG A 153 -19.14 5.91 -9.22
C ARG A 153 -17.84 5.42 -9.84
N ARG A 154 -16.78 6.23 -9.75
CA ARG A 154 -15.44 5.89 -10.25
C ARG A 154 -14.81 4.73 -9.48
N ALA A 155 -14.94 4.73 -8.15
CA ALA A 155 -14.44 3.66 -7.30
C ALA A 155 -15.15 2.32 -7.58
N MET A 156 -16.47 2.36 -7.76
CA MET A 156 -17.28 1.21 -8.15
C MET A 156 -16.81 0.63 -9.50
N ARG A 157 -16.72 1.44 -10.56
CA ARG A 157 -16.23 0.97 -11.88
C ARG A 157 -14.79 0.47 -11.86
N TYR A 158 -13.95 1.02 -10.98
CA TYR A 158 -12.56 0.61 -10.85
C TYR A 158 -12.41 -0.79 -10.22
N LEU A 159 -13.27 -1.12 -9.26
CA LEU A 159 -13.28 -2.43 -8.59
C LEU A 159 -14.14 -3.46 -9.33
N TYR A 160 -15.28 -3.02 -9.83
CA TYR A 160 -16.31 -3.82 -10.52
C TYR A 160 -16.58 -3.19 -11.89
N PRO A 161 -15.90 -3.61 -12.96
CA PRO A 161 -15.98 -2.98 -14.28
C PRO A 161 -17.41 -2.89 -14.84
N ASP A 162 -18.25 -3.88 -14.55
CA ASP A 162 -19.63 -3.97 -15.04
C ASP A 162 -20.65 -3.31 -14.09
N SER A 163 -20.18 -2.66 -13.02
CA SER A 163 -21.07 -2.00 -12.07
C SER A 163 -21.70 -0.73 -12.61
N ILE A 164 -22.95 -0.48 -12.22
CA ILE A 164 -23.70 0.72 -12.60
C ILE A 164 -24.30 1.34 -11.34
N VAL A 165 -24.13 2.65 -11.20
CA VAL A 165 -24.57 3.41 -10.03
C VAL A 165 -25.56 4.48 -10.48
N TYR A 166 -26.79 4.35 -10.02
CA TYR A 166 -27.89 5.25 -10.30
C TYR A 166 -28.24 6.08 -9.06
N GLU A 167 -28.77 7.28 -9.31
CA GLU A 167 -29.36 8.12 -8.28
C GLU A 167 -30.86 8.13 -8.49
N SER A 168 -31.63 7.86 -7.43
CA SER A 168 -33.08 7.79 -7.49
C SER A 168 -33.66 9.20 -7.62
N ASN A 169 -34.56 9.38 -8.59
CA ASN A 169 -35.37 10.60 -8.70
C ASN A 169 -36.56 10.59 -7.73
N ASP A 170 -37.00 9.40 -7.29
CA ASP A 170 -38.19 9.23 -6.47
C ASP A 170 -37.90 9.45 -4.98
N GLN A 171 -36.70 9.07 -4.53
CA GLN A 171 -36.23 9.27 -3.15
C GLN A 171 -34.92 10.04 -3.13
N ALA A 172 -34.98 11.28 -2.65
CA ALA A 172 -33.80 12.14 -2.53
C ALA A 172 -32.71 11.46 -1.68
N GLY A 173 -31.49 11.38 -2.23
CA GLY A 173 -30.35 10.78 -1.55
C GLY A 173 -30.28 9.25 -1.61
N GLN A 174 -31.19 8.58 -2.32
CA GLN A 174 -31.09 7.14 -2.54
C GLN A 174 -30.23 6.81 -3.76
N ILE A 175 -29.27 5.91 -3.57
CA ILE A 175 -28.33 5.44 -4.58
C ILE A 175 -28.59 3.94 -4.82
N LEU A 176 -28.82 3.58 -6.07
CA LEU A 176 -29.03 2.20 -6.50
C LEU A 176 -27.76 1.71 -7.19
N VAL A 177 -27.22 0.59 -6.74
CA VAL A 177 -25.95 0.06 -7.24
C VAL A 177 -26.17 -1.34 -7.79
N TYR A 178 -25.98 -1.51 -9.09
CA TYR A 178 -25.80 -2.80 -9.72
C TYR A 178 -24.32 -3.18 -9.68
N VAL A 179 -24.01 -4.38 -9.18
CA VAL A 179 -22.62 -4.83 -8.98
C VAL A 179 -22.17 -5.80 -10.08
N GLY A 180 -23.04 -6.71 -10.52
CA GLY A 180 -22.73 -7.70 -11.55
C GLY A 180 -21.95 -8.93 -11.08
N VAL A 181 -21.91 -9.17 -9.76
CA VAL A 181 -21.24 -10.33 -9.14
C VAL A 181 -22.17 -11.02 -8.14
N GLY A 182 -21.85 -12.27 -7.79
CA GLY A 182 -22.61 -13.02 -6.79
C GLY A 182 -22.53 -12.40 -5.40
N GLU A 183 -23.63 -12.48 -4.65
CA GLU A 183 -23.72 -11.95 -3.30
C GLU A 183 -22.82 -12.75 -2.34
N THR A 184 -21.86 -12.07 -1.73
CA THR A 184 -21.03 -12.62 -0.65
C THR A 184 -20.83 -11.57 0.43
N GLU A 185 -20.60 -12.03 1.67
CA GLU A 185 -20.38 -11.11 2.80
C GLU A 185 -19.13 -10.25 2.61
N GLU A 186 -18.09 -10.79 1.95
CA GLU A 186 -16.87 -10.05 1.63
C GLU A 186 -17.13 -8.90 0.66
N GLU A 187 -17.82 -9.16 -0.45
CA GLU A 187 -18.15 -8.13 -1.42
C GLU A 187 -19.13 -7.11 -0.85
N ALA A 188 -20.06 -7.55 0.01
CA ALA A 188 -20.99 -6.65 0.70
C ALA A 188 -20.22 -5.72 1.65
N GLY A 189 -19.24 -6.26 2.38
CA GLY A 189 -18.32 -5.51 3.24
C GLY A 189 -17.54 -4.45 2.46
N LYS A 190 -16.95 -4.82 1.32
CA LYS A 190 -16.24 -3.89 0.43
C LYS A 190 -17.13 -2.74 0.00
N ILE A 191 -18.33 -3.01 -0.50
CA ILE A 191 -19.23 -1.95 -0.98
C ILE A 191 -19.73 -1.07 0.17
N ARG A 192 -20.02 -1.63 1.35
CA ARG A 192 -20.36 -0.85 2.55
C ARG A 192 -19.23 0.10 2.94
N PHE A 193 -17.98 -0.37 2.90
CA PHE A 193 -16.80 0.48 3.14
C PHE A 193 -16.72 1.62 2.11
N LEU A 194 -16.92 1.34 0.81
CA LEU A 194 -16.94 2.39 -0.22
C LEU A 194 -18.05 3.40 0.02
N ALA A 195 -19.25 2.95 0.33
CA ALA A 195 -20.37 3.83 0.62
C ALA A 195 -20.06 4.73 1.82
N ALA A 196 -19.50 4.18 2.91
CA ALA A 196 -19.16 4.92 4.11
C ALA A 196 -18.08 5.98 3.89
N VAL A 197 -17.10 5.71 3.02
CA VAL A 197 -15.98 6.63 2.76
C VAL A 197 -16.33 7.68 1.72
N PHE A 198 -17.04 7.29 0.65
CA PHE A 198 -17.28 8.19 -0.47
C PHE A 198 -18.60 8.92 -0.41
N LEU A 199 -19.66 8.40 0.23
CA LEU A 199 -20.99 8.99 0.19
C LEU A 199 -21.32 9.81 1.45
N PRO A 200 -22.16 10.87 1.32
CA PRO A 200 -22.66 11.59 2.49
C PRO A 200 -23.51 10.70 3.40
N LEU A 201 -23.51 10.97 4.71
CA LEU A 201 -24.31 10.25 5.71
C LEU A 201 -25.83 10.24 5.44
N ALA A 202 -26.32 11.24 4.70
CA ALA A 202 -27.73 11.34 4.33
C ALA A 202 -28.13 10.40 3.18
N CYS A 203 -27.15 9.75 2.52
CA CYS A 203 -27.42 8.86 1.40
C CYS A 203 -27.74 7.45 1.89
N SER A 204 -28.71 6.81 1.23
CA SER A 204 -29.01 5.39 1.42
C SER A 204 -28.57 4.61 0.18
N VAL A 205 -27.89 3.49 0.37
CA VAL A 205 -27.41 2.64 -0.73
C VAL A 205 -28.20 1.34 -0.77
N ARG A 206 -28.72 1.00 -1.95
CA ARG A 206 -29.38 -0.29 -2.20
C ARG A 206 -28.61 -1.07 -3.26
N LEU A 207 -28.28 -2.32 -2.94
CA LEU A 207 -27.45 -3.18 -3.78
C LEU A 207 -28.30 -4.15 -4.60
N PHE A 208 -27.89 -4.35 -5.84
CA PHE A 208 -28.40 -5.33 -6.79
C PHE A 208 -27.21 -6.14 -7.31
N TRP A 209 -27.20 -7.45 -7.02
CA TRP A 209 -26.05 -8.32 -7.21
C TRP A 209 -25.96 -8.88 -8.64
N GLU A 210 -26.54 -10.05 -8.87
CA GLU A 210 -26.48 -10.74 -10.16
C GLU A 210 -27.50 -10.20 -11.16
N HIS A 211 -28.68 -9.80 -10.67
CA HIS A 211 -29.77 -9.32 -11.49
C HIS A 211 -29.85 -7.79 -11.45
N HIS A 212 -29.97 -7.19 -12.63
CA HIS A 212 -30.18 -5.75 -12.75
C HIS A 212 -31.60 -5.39 -12.26
N PHE A 213 -31.90 -4.12 -12.01
CA PHE A 213 -33.28 -3.67 -11.81
C PHE A 213 -33.82 -3.09 -13.11
N GLY A 214 -35.10 -3.32 -13.41
CA GLY A 214 -35.71 -2.77 -14.61
C GLY A 214 -35.87 -1.26 -14.48
N VAL A 215 -35.25 -0.49 -15.37
CA VAL A 215 -35.51 0.96 -15.48
C VAL A 215 -36.64 1.11 -16.49
N LEU A 216 -37.78 1.66 -16.06
CA LEU A 216 -38.89 1.98 -16.96
C LEU A 216 -38.37 2.86 -18.10
N ASP A 217 -38.76 2.54 -19.34
CA ASP A 217 -38.33 3.21 -20.60
C ASP A 217 -36.89 2.90 -21.09
N VAL A 218 -36.19 1.92 -20.50
CA VAL A 218 -34.88 1.42 -21.00
C VAL A 218 -35.00 -0.07 -21.33
N ASP A 219 -35.24 -0.37 -22.61
CA ASP A 219 -35.52 -1.72 -23.12
C ASP A 219 -34.42 -2.73 -22.77
N GLU A 220 -33.14 -2.32 -22.73
CA GLU A 220 -32.02 -3.20 -22.41
C GLU A 220 -32.04 -3.73 -20.97
N THR A 221 -32.72 -3.02 -20.04
CA THR A 221 -32.85 -3.42 -18.63
C THR A 221 -34.15 -4.17 -18.34
N MET A 222 -35.05 -4.25 -19.31
CA MET A 222 -36.43 -4.77 -19.20
C MET A 222 -36.54 -6.24 -19.62
N THR A 223 -35.60 -7.10 -19.19
CA THR A 223 -35.61 -8.53 -19.55
C THR A 223 -36.30 -9.37 -18.47
N VAL A 224 -37.44 -9.99 -18.82
CA VAL A 224 -38.23 -10.84 -17.92
C VAL A 224 -37.39 -12.02 -17.40
N GLY A 225 -37.23 -12.14 -16.09
CA GLY A 225 -36.44 -13.18 -15.42
C GLY A 225 -35.01 -12.77 -15.02
N HIS A 226 -34.53 -11.61 -15.46
CA HIS A 226 -33.21 -11.05 -15.10
C HIS A 226 -33.31 -9.71 -14.35
N MET A 227 -34.52 -9.35 -13.92
CA MET A 227 -34.80 -8.06 -13.29
C MET A 227 -35.47 -8.18 -11.92
N VAL A 228 -35.03 -7.36 -10.96
CA VAL A 228 -35.72 -7.15 -9.69
C VAL A 228 -36.65 -5.93 -9.84
N LEU A 229 -37.91 -6.09 -9.43
CA LEU A 229 -38.87 -4.97 -9.36
C LEU A 229 -38.51 -4.06 -8.20
N PHE A 230 -38.25 -2.79 -8.50
CA PHE A 230 -37.94 -1.73 -7.56
C PHE A 230 -39.04 -0.65 -7.63
#